data_AF-A0A6G2QFT7-F1
#
_entry.id   AF-A0A6G2QFT7-F1
#
_cell.length_a   1.000
_cell.length_b   1.000
_cell.length_c   1.000
_cell.angle_alpha   90.00
_cell.angle_beta   90.00
_cell.angle_gamma   90.00
#
_symmetry.space_group_name_H-M   'P 1'
#
loop_
_entity.id
_entity.type
_entity.pdbx_description
1 polymer ?
#
loop_
_entity_poly.entity_id
_entity_poly.type
_entity_poly.pdbx_seq_one_letter_code
_entity_poly.pdbx_strand_id
1 'polypeptide(L)'
;ADRLAHPGQAAARGLVRVAALEQPERRFAAVDLPEHLDTRAARRLAHLLAEPGDETDLAVRASATYARRLAHHPTPDGPAPRQFA
;
A
#
# COMPACT_ATOMS: atom_id res chain seq x y z
N ALA A 1 12.62 4.96 -8.10
CA ALA A 1 11.83 4.46 -6.96
C ALA A 1 11.68 5.58 -5.95
N ASP A 2 10.54 5.66 -5.27
CA ASP A 2 10.31 6.63 -4.20
C ASP A 2 11.13 6.26 -2.95
N ARG A 3 11.62 7.26 -2.20
CA ARG A 3 12.44 7.03 -1.00
C ARG A 3 11.52 6.89 0.21
N LEU A 4 11.69 5.80 0.98
CA LEU A 4 10.98 5.62 2.24
C LEU A 4 11.51 6.58 3.30
N ALA A 5 10.71 7.59 3.67
CA ALA A 5 11.09 8.60 4.65
C ALA A 5 10.72 8.22 6.11
N HIS A 6 9.66 7.41 6.29
CA HIS A 6 9.06 7.16 7.61
C HIS A 6 8.79 5.66 7.86
N PRO A 7 9.81 4.85 8.15
CA PRO A 7 9.64 3.41 8.32
C PRO A 7 8.68 3.04 9.47
N GLY A 8 8.60 3.86 10.53
CA GLY A 8 7.68 3.62 11.65
C GLY A 8 6.20 3.59 11.23
N GLN A 9 5.81 4.30 10.18
CA GLN A 9 4.43 4.29 9.67
C GLN A 9 4.07 2.96 8.98
N ALA A 10 5.05 2.13 8.62
CA ALA A 10 4.80 0.83 8.00
C ALA A 10 4.03 -0.12 8.92
N ALA A 11 4.14 0.04 10.25
CA ALA A 11 3.40 -0.73 11.23
C ALA A 11 1.88 -0.59 11.06
N ALA A 12 1.41 0.60 10.70
CA ALA A 12 -0.02 0.86 10.45
C ALA A 12 -0.56 -0.02 9.31
N ARG A 13 0.25 -0.33 8.29
CA ARG A 13 -0.18 -1.23 7.21
C ARG A 13 -0.40 -2.66 7.69
N GLY A 14 0.42 -3.13 8.64
CA GLY A 14 0.22 -4.43 9.29
C GLY A 14 -1.10 -4.48 10.06
N LEU A 15 -1.34 -3.46 10.88
CA LEU A 15 -2.56 -3.32 11.68
C LEU A 15 -3.81 -3.29 10.80
N VAL A 16 -3.84 -2.45 9.76
CA VAL A 16 -4.99 -2.33 8.85
C VAL A 16 -5.30 -3.65 8.16
N ARG A 17 -4.28 -4.41 7.73
CA ARG A 17 -4.48 -5.73 7.12
C ARG A 17 -5.10 -6.74 8.09
N VAL A 18 -4.66 -6.76 9.34
CA VAL A 18 -5.22 -7.66 10.35
C VAL A 18 -6.64 -7.25 10.72
N ALA A 19 -6.89 -5.95 10.92
CA ALA A 19 -8.24 -5.44 11.21
C ALA A 19 -9.25 -5.81 10.11
N ALA A 20 -8.85 -5.77 8.84
CA ALA A 20 -9.67 -6.19 7.71
C ALA A 20 -10.01 -7.70 7.72
N LEU A 21 -9.15 -8.54 8.31
CA LEU A 21 -9.39 -9.97 8.45
C LEU A 21 -10.24 -10.29 9.69
N GLU A 22 -10.06 -9.55 10.78
CA GLU A 22 -10.78 -9.74 12.03
C GLU A 22 -12.22 -9.23 11.99
N GLN A 23 -12.49 -8.20 11.18
CA GLN A 23 -13.80 -7.54 11.07
C GLN A 23 -14.20 -7.40 9.58
N PRO A 24 -14.48 -8.51 8.87
CA PRO A 24 -14.75 -8.51 7.43
C PRO A 24 -16.01 -7.74 7.04
N GLU A 25 -16.95 -7.55 7.97
CA GLU A 25 -18.14 -6.72 7.79
C GLU A 25 -17.83 -5.22 7.80
N ARG A 26 -16.64 -4.84 8.25
CA ARG A 26 -16.17 -3.46 8.29
C ARG A 26 -15.12 -3.22 7.22
N ARG A 27 -15.11 -1.98 6.73
CA ARG A 27 -14.19 -1.57 5.68
C ARG A 27 -12.95 -0.92 6.28
N PHE A 28 -11.79 -1.43 5.90
CA PHE A 28 -10.49 -0.86 6.25
C PHE A 28 -9.65 -0.67 5.01
N ALA A 29 -8.97 0.48 4.94
CA ALA A 29 -7.99 0.75 3.91
C ALA A 29 -6.86 1.62 4.47
N ALA A 30 -5.65 1.43 3.95
CA ALA A 30 -4.50 2.27 4.22
C ALA A 30 -4.13 3.02 2.93
N VAL A 31 -3.96 4.34 3.04
CA VAL A 31 -3.48 5.18 1.94
C VAL A 31 -2.18 5.86 2.35
N ASP A 32 -1.14 5.60 1.58
CA ASP A 32 0.17 6.23 1.77
C ASP A 32 0.30 7.46 0.88
N LEU A 33 0.59 8.60 1.50
CA LEU A 33 0.58 9.91 0.87
C LEU A 33 1.98 10.31 0.39
N PRO A 34 2.09 11.15 -0.64
CA PRO A 34 3.37 11.76 -0.99
C PRO A 34 3.82 12.68 0.15
N GLU A 35 5.14 12.93 0.26
CA GLU A 35 5.71 13.88 1.21
C GLU A 35 5.04 15.26 1.12
N HIS A 36 4.75 15.69 -0.11
CA HIS A 36 4.02 16.92 -0.40
C HIS A 36 2.67 16.61 -1.02
N LEU A 37 1.59 16.90 -0.29
CA LEU A 37 0.22 16.71 -0.76
C LEU A 37 -0.23 17.91 -1.61
N ASP A 38 0.16 17.92 -2.88
CA ASP A 38 -0.28 18.95 -3.83
C ASP A 38 -1.77 18.82 -4.20
N THR A 39 -2.30 19.82 -4.93
CA THR A 39 -3.70 19.86 -5.37
C THR A 39 -4.12 18.61 -6.16
N ARG A 40 -3.21 18.03 -6.94
CA ARG A 40 -3.51 16.86 -7.77
C ARG A 40 -3.59 15.60 -6.91
N ALA A 41 -2.66 15.43 -5.97
CA ALA A 41 -2.67 14.34 -5.00
C ALA A 41 -3.88 14.44 -4.05
N ALA A 42 -4.23 15.65 -3.60
CA ALA A 42 -5.42 15.89 -2.79
C ALA A 42 -6.72 15.51 -3.52
N ARG A 43 -6.84 15.86 -4.81
CA ARG A 43 -7.99 15.43 -5.64
C ARG A 43 -8.07 13.93 -5.80
N ARG A 44 -6.94 13.24 -6.01
CA ARG A 44 -6.91 11.77 -6.07
C ARG A 44 -7.33 11.14 -4.74
N LEU A 45 -6.85 11.66 -3.62
CA LEU A 45 -7.24 11.19 -2.30
C LEU A 45 -8.75 11.41 -2.06
N ALA A 46 -9.27 12.59 -2.39
CA ALA A 46 -10.70 12.89 -2.27
C ALA A 46 -11.56 11.92 -3.10
N HIS A 47 -11.15 11.63 -4.34
CA HIS A 47 -11.83 10.63 -5.17
C HIS A 47 -11.81 9.23 -4.53
N LEU A 48 -10.67 8.78 -4.01
CA LEU A 48 -10.57 7.47 -3.34
C LEU A 48 -11.48 7.36 -2.11
N LEU A 49 -11.67 8.45 -1.37
CA LEU A 49 -12.52 8.48 -0.19
C LEU A 49 -14.01 8.59 -0.55
N ALA A 50 -14.35 9.29 -1.63
CA ALA A 50 -15.71 9.44 -2.12
C ALA A 50 -16.23 8.18 -2.81
N GLU A 51 -15.40 7.54 -3.63
CA GLU A 51 -15.71 6.30 -4.35
C GLU A 51 -14.67 5.22 -4.02
N PRO A 52 -14.71 4.68 -2.79
CA PRO A 52 -13.78 3.65 -2.41
C PRO A 52 -14.08 2.35 -3.17
N GLY A 53 -13.07 1.83 -3.87
CA GLY A 53 -13.09 0.51 -4.53
C GLY A 53 -12.55 -0.61 -3.61
N ASP A 54 -12.42 -1.83 -4.13
CA ASP A 54 -12.12 -3.02 -3.30
C ASP A 54 -10.66 -3.11 -2.83
N GLU A 55 -9.82 -2.14 -3.20
CA GLU A 55 -8.42 -2.07 -2.81
C GLU A 55 -8.27 -1.54 -1.37
N THR A 56 -7.46 -2.24 -0.57
CA THR A 56 -7.26 -1.94 0.86
C THR A 56 -5.86 -1.41 1.19
N ASP A 57 -4.91 -1.52 0.27
CA ASP A 57 -3.52 -1.07 0.44
C ASP A 57 -3.12 -0.22 -0.77
N LEU A 58 -3.21 1.10 -0.61
CA LEU A 58 -3.12 2.10 -1.67
C LEU A 58 -1.96 3.08 -1.42
N ALA A 59 -1.46 3.67 -2.51
CA ALA A 59 -0.47 4.74 -2.47
C ALA A 59 -0.85 5.84 -3.47
N VAL A 60 -0.95 7.08 -2.99
CA VAL A 60 -1.11 8.26 -3.84
C VAL A 60 0.27 8.85 -4.11
N ARG A 61 0.57 9.15 -5.37
CA ARG A 61 1.79 9.84 -5.81
C ARG A 61 1.46 10.91 -6.83
N ALA A 62 2.43 11.75 -7.16
CA ALA A 62 2.28 12.80 -8.16
C ALA A 62 1.83 12.25 -9.54
N SER A 63 2.36 11.09 -9.94
CA SER A 63 2.04 10.41 -11.20
C SER A 63 0.66 9.77 -11.21
N ALA A 64 0.33 8.97 -10.18
CA ALA A 64 -0.84 8.11 -10.17
C ALA A 64 -1.21 7.66 -8.76
N THR A 65 -2.33 6.94 -8.67
CA THR A 65 -2.67 6.07 -7.54
C THR A 65 -2.23 4.65 -7.88
N TYR A 66 -1.63 3.96 -6.90
CA TYR A 66 -1.15 2.60 -7.02
C TYR A 66 -1.86 1.71 -6.00
N ALA A 67 -2.22 0.50 -6.41
CA ALA A 67 -2.68 -0.55 -5.51
C ALA A 67 -1.55 -1.57 -5.30
N ARG A 68 -1.44 -2.12 -4.09
CA ARG A 68 -0.44 -3.12 -3.78
C ARG A 68 -0.77 -4.46 -4.46
N ARG A 69 0.26 -5.10 -5.00
CA ARG A 69 0.22 -6.49 -5.46
C ARG A 69 1.43 -7.25 -4.95
N LEU A 70 1.26 -8.54 -4.72
CA LEU A 70 2.35 -9.47 -4.50
C LEU A 70 2.70 -10.13 -5.84
N ALA A 71 3.98 -10.13 -6.19
CA ALA A 71 4.47 -10.75 -7.41
C ALA A 71 5.63 -11.69 -7.08
N HIS A 72 5.79 -12.73 -7.88
CA HIS A 72 6.96 -13.60 -7.80
C HIS A 72 8.20 -12.82 -8.19
N HIS A 73 9.25 -12.93 -7.37
CA HIS A 73 10.57 -12.52 -7.82
C HIS A 73 11.09 -13.60 -8.79
N PRO A 74 11.56 -13.26 -10.00
CA PRO A 74 12.22 -14.22 -10.87
C PRO A 74 13.36 -14.91 -10.11
N THR A 75 13.31 -16.24 -10.07
CA THR A 75 14.40 -17.05 -9.52
C THR A 75 15.59 -16.95 -10.48
N PRO A 76 16.77 -16.48 -10.04
CA PRO A 76 17.97 -16.55 -10.87
C PRO A 76 18.31 -18.02 -11.17
N ASP A 77 18.88 -18.29 -12.34
CA ASP A 77 19.49 -19.61 -12.60
C ASP A 77 20.68 -19.79 -11.65
N GLY A 78 20.46 -20.54 -10.57
CA GLY A 78 21.40 -20.68 -9.47
C GLY A 78 20.85 -21.56 -8.34
N PRO A 79 21.68 -21.94 -7.36
CA PRO A 79 21.23 -22.79 -6.26
C PRO A 79 20.09 -22.13 -5.49
N ALA A 80 19.11 -22.96 -5.08
CA ALA A 80 17.89 -22.49 -4.43
C ALA A 80 18.20 -21.56 -3.24
N PRO A 81 17.45 -20.44 -3.08
CA PRO A 81 17.66 -19.53 -1.97
C PRO A 81 17.54 -20.26 -0.64
N ARG A 82 18.36 -19.84 0.34
CA ARG A 82 18.31 -20.39 1.70
C ARG A 82 16.88 -20.32 2.22
N GLN A 83 16.37 -21.45 2.68
CA GLN A 83 15.08 -21.50 3.34
C GLN A 83 15.13 -20.59 4.57
N PHE A 84 14.10 -19.76 4.73
CA PHE A 84 13.93 -18.98 5.95
C PHE A 84 13.58 -19.97 7.07
N ALA A 85 14.46 -20.10 8.07
CA ALA A 85 14.25 -20.86 9.29
C ALA A 85 13.35 -20.08 10.27
#